data_AF-A0AAJ1NFH8-F1
#
_entry.id   AF-A0AAJ1NFH8-F1
#
_cell.length_a   1.000
_cell.length_b   1.000
_cell.length_c   1.000
_cell.angle_alpha   90.00
_cell.angle_beta   90.00
_cell.angle_gamma   90.00
#
_symmetry.space_group_name_H-M   'P 1'
#
loop_
_entity.id
_entity.type
_entity.pdbx_description
1 polymer ?
#
loop_
_entity_poly.entity_id
_entity_poly.type
_entity_poly.pdbx_seq_one_letter_code
_entity_poly.pdbx_strand_id
1 'polypeptide(L)'
;MGKLKEKNIIILIILAIIALIIGFTIKNTHEKNIDKEKSAKAAIEHMKKEENIDFVVTDVKIETHFELSGSITVRGYDKNDKQNKFYVDINKIQNYKVKTWGKD
;
A
#
# COMPACT_ATOMS: atom_id res chain seq x y z
N MET A 1 48.67 1.61 19.06
CA MET A 1 47.32 2.22 19.20
C MET A 1 46.56 2.36 17.86
N GLY A 2 46.86 1.58 16.80
CA GLY A 2 46.26 1.79 15.46
C GLY A 2 45.13 0.81 15.09
N LYS A 3 45.40 -0.51 15.18
CA LYS A 3 44.50 -1.55 14.66
C LYS A 3 43.17 -1.72 15.41
N LEU A 4 43.16 -1.50 16.74
CA LEU A 4 41.95 -1.66 17.56
C LEU A 4 40.92 -0.54 17.29
N LYS A 5 41.41 0.68 17.02
CA LYS A 5 40.58 1.86 16.74
C LYS A 5 39.94 1.77 15.35
N GLU A 6 40.70 1.30 14.35
CA GLU A 6 40.21 1.03 12.98
C GLU A 6 39.12 -0.05 12.97
N LYS A 7 39.31 -1.17 13.68
CA LYS A 7 38.30 -2.23 13.79
C LYS A 7 37.00 -1.72 14.42
N ASN A 8 37.09 -0.88 15.46
CA ASN A 8 35.91 -0.29 16.10
C ASN A 8 35.17 0.69 15.17
N ILE A 9 35.90 1.48 14.35
CA ILE A 9 35.28 2.37 13.35
C ILE A 9 34.53 1.54 12.29
N ILE A 10 35.12 0.44 11.81
CA ILE A 10 34.45 -0.45 10.86
C ILE A 10 33.16 -1.04 11.46
N ILE A 11 33.20 -1.49 12.72
CA ILE A 11 32.01 -1.99 13.42
C ILE A 11 30.94 -0.90 13.54
N LEU A 12 31.31 0.34 13.87
CA LEU A 12 30.37 1.47 13.95
C LEU A 12 29.72 1.78 12.59
N ILE A 13 30.50 1.73 11.50
CA ILE A 13 29.97 1.92 10.14
C ILE A 13 28.95 0.84 9.80
N ILE A 14 29.26 -0.43 10.11
CA ILE A 14 28.33 -1.55 9.86
C ILE A 14 27.03 -1.36 10.66
N LEU A 15 27.13 -0.98 11.94
CA LEU A 15 25.96 -0.72 12.78
C LEU A 15 25.11 0.45 12.23
N ALA A 16 25.75 1.52 11.75
CA ALA A 16 25.05 2.64 11.14
C ALA A 16 24.29 2.22 9.86
N ILE A 17 24.90 1.40 9.00
CA ILE A 17 24.25 0.88 7.79
C ILE A 17 23.04 0.01 8.15
N ILE A 18 23.16 -0.87 9.14
CA ILE A 18 22.04 -1.72 9.60
C ILE A 18 20.89 -0.85 10.11
N ALA A 19 21.18 0.17 10.93
CA ALA A 19 20.15 1.08 11.43
C ALA A 19 19.44 1.84 10.30
N LEU A 20 20.18 2.30 9.29
CA LEU A 20 19.60 2.96 8.10
C LEU A 20 18.68 2.04 7.31
N ILE A 21 19.08 0.78 7.08
CA ILE A 21 18.26 -0.22 6.38
C ILE A 21 16.96 -0.47 7.16
N ILE A 22 17.06 -0.67 8.48
CA ILE A 22 15.88 -0.90 9.33
C ILE A 22 14.93 0.31 9.26
N GLY A 23 15.46 1.53 9.47
CA GLY A 23 14.64 2.75 9.40
C GLY A 23 13.94 2.93 8.05
N PHE A 24 14.65 2.62 6.96
CA PHE A 24 14.08 2.67 5.61
C PHE A 24 12.95 1.66 5.40
N THR A 25 13.14 0.41 5.83
CA THR A 25 12.10 -0.63 5.70
C THR A 25 10.84 -0.32 6.51
N ILE A 26 10.99 0.23 7.71
CA ILE A 26 9.85 0.66 8.56
C ILE A 26 9.08 1.79 7.87
N LYS A 27 9.78 2.82 7.38
CA LYS A 27 9.16 3.94 6.68
C LYS A 27 8.35 3.47 5.46
N ASN A 28 8.94 2.63 4.61
CA ASN A 28 8.27 2.13 3.40
C ASN A 28 7.04 1.29 3.73
N THR A 29 7.11 0.46 4.78
CA THR A 29 5.97 -0.36 5.22
C THR A 29 4.84 0.52 5.74
N HIS A 30 5.17 1.56 6.51
CA HIS A 30 4.19 2.51 7.03
C HIS A 30 3.50 3.30 5.90
N GLU A 31 4.26 3.82 4.93
CA GLU A 31 3.71 4.50 3.75
C GLU A 31 2.79 3.58 2.95
N LYS A 32 3.20 2.32 2.72
CA LYS A 32 2.37 1.31 2.05
C LYS A 32 1.06 1.06 2.78
N ASN A 33 1.07 0.99 4.11
CA ASN A 33 -0.14 0.76 4.90
C ASN A 33 -1.09 1.97 4.83
N ILE A 34 -0.57 3.20 4.89
CA ILE A 34 -1.36 4.41 4.69
C ILE A 34 -2.03 4.42 3.31
N ASP A 35 -1.26 4.10 2.26
CA ASP A 35 -1.79 4.04 0.89
C ASP A 35 -2.93 3.02 0.81
N LYS A 36 -2.75 1.84 1.43
CA LYS A 36 -3.78 0.79 1.46
C LYS A 36 -5.04 1.24 2.18
N GLU A 37 -4.91 1.87 3.34
CA GLU A 37 -6.05 2.33 4.15
C GLU A 37 -6.85 3.40 3.40
N LYS A 38 -6.16 4.39 2.81
CA LYS A 38 -6.80 5.46 2.03
C LYS A 38 -7.53 4.92 0.80
N SER A 39 -6.91 4.00 0.06
CA SER A 39 -7.54 3.36 -1.10
C SER A 39 -8.73 2.51 -0.71
N ALA A 40 -8.63 1.70 0.36
CA ALA A 40 -9.74 0.91 0.86
C ALA A 40 -10.93 1.79 1.25
N LYS A 41 -10.67 2.89 1.96
CA LYS A 41 -11.71 3.85 2.33
C LYS A 41 -12.37 4.48 1.10
N ALA A 42 -11.58 4.93 0.12
CA ALA A 42 -12.10 5.49 -1.11
C ALA A 42 -12.98 4.50 -1.88
N ALA A 43 -12.56 3.24 -1.97
CA ALA A 43 -13.33 2.18 -2.61
C ALA A 43 -14.66 1.90 -1.87
N ILE A 44 -14.63 1.76 -0.54
CA ILE A 44 -15.84 1.56 0.27
C ILE A 44 -16.82 2.72 0.10
N GLU A 45 -16.32 3.96 0.13
CA GLU A 45 -17.16 5.14 -0.04
C GLU A 45 -17.80 5.21 -1.43
N HIS A 46 -17.03 4.96 -2.48
CA HIS A 46 -17.51 4.93 -3.87
C HIS A 46 -18.60 3.87 -4.05
N MET A 47 -18.29 2.62 -3.71
CA MET A 47 -19.21 1.50 -3.89
C MET A 47 -20.51 1.69 -3.10
N LYS A 48 -20.44 2.29 -1.90
CA LYS A 48 -21.62 2.57 -1.10
C LYS A 48 -22.47 3.71 -1.65
N LYS A 49 -21.84 4.83 -2.04
CA LYS A 49 -22.55 6.07 -2.43
C LYS A 49 -23.05 6.02 -3.87
N GLU A 50 -22.25 5.49 -4.78
CA GLU A 50 -22.53 5.52 -6.22
C GLU A 50 -23.20 4.22 -6.68
N GLU A 51 -22.80 3.07 -6.11
CA GLU A 51 -23.26 1.75 -6.58
C GLU A 51 -24.24 1.05 -5.61
N ASN A 52 -24.51 1.65 -4.43
CA ASN A 52 -25.37 1.08 -3.38
C ASN A 52 -24.95 -0.33 -2.92
N ILE A 53 -23.64 -0.61 -2.91
CA ILE A 53 -23.05 -1.87 -2.47
C ILE A 53 -22.32 -1.67 -1.13
N ASP A 54 -22.64 -2.47 -0.11
CA ASP A 54 -21.90 -2.49 1.15
C ASP A 54 -20.62 -3.32 0.95
N PHE A 55 -19.58 -2.67 0.42
CA PHE A 55 -18.37 -3.32 -0.07
C PHE A 55 -17.43 -3.74 1.07
N VAL A 56 -17.12 -5.03 1.14
CA VAL A 56 -16.17 -5.61 2.11
C VAL A 56 -14.84 -5.86 1.41
N VAL A 57 -13.82 -5.09 1.79
CA VAL A 57 -12.47 -5.19 1.23
C VAL A 57 -11.81 -6.50 1.68
N THR A 58 -11.27 -7.25 0.71
CA THR A 58 -10.50 -8.49 0.95
C THR A 58 -9.04 -8.34 0.61
N ASP A 59 -8.69 -7.50 -0.36
CA ASP A 59 -7.30 -7.25 -0.75
C ASP A 59 -7.08 -5.82 -1.23
N VAL A 60 -5.87 -5.31 -1.02
CA VAL A 60 -5.42 -4.02 -1.54
C VAL A 60 -4.03 -4.18 -2.11
N LYS A 61 -3.95 -4.12 -3.44
CA LYS A 61 -2.73 -4.32 -4.21
C LYS A 61 -2.25 -2.99 -4.78
N ILE A 62 -1.07 -2.57 -4.35
CA ILE A 62 -0.38 -1.43 -4.97
C ILE A 62 0.32 -1.96 -6.22
N GLU A 63 -0.04 -1.44 -7.39
CA GLU A 63 0.55 -1.88 -8.65
C GLU A 63 1.96 -1.30 -8.79
N THR A 64 2.93 -2.19 -9.02
CA THR A 64 4.34 -1.85 -9.15
C THR A 64 4.81 -1.77 -10.60
N HIS A 65 3.93 -2.10 -11.56
CA HIS A 65 4.22 -1.97 -12.98
C HIS A 65 4.32 -0.50 -13.37
N PHE A 66 5.34 -0.15 -14.17
CA PHE A 66 5.64 1.23 -14.52
C PHE A 66 4.45 1.93 -15.22
N GLU A 67 3.73 1.20 -16.07
CA GLU A 67 2.54 1.67 -16.79
C GLU A 67 1.34 1.94 -15.85
N LEU A 68 1.35 1.35 -14.66
CA LEU A 68 0.32 1.50 -13.63
C LEU A 68 0.84 2.28 -12.42
N SER A 69 1.90 3.08 -12.60
CA SER A 69 2.50 3.87 -11.52
C SER A 69 1.44 4.73 -10.84
N GLY A 70 1.26 4.51 -9.53
CA GLY A 70 0.25 5.20 -8.72
C GLY A 70 -1.14 4.56 -8.73
N SER A 71 -1.35 3.43 -9.42
CA SER A 71 -2.58 2.65 -9.36
C SER A 71 -2.59 1.72 -8.16
N ILE A 72 -3.72 1.64 -7.47
CA ILE A 72 -3.95 0.73 -6.35
C ILE A 72 -5.28 0.03 -6.60
N THR A 73 -5.26 -1.28 -6.82
CA THR A 73 -6.46 -2.08 -7.00
C THR A 73 -6.94 -2.58 -5.64
N VAL A 74 -8.18 -2.24 -5.29
CA VAL A 74 -8.88 -2.73 -4.11
C VAL A 74 -9.88 -3.78 -4.56
N ARG A 75 -9.85 -4.97 -3.94
CA ARG A 75 -10.78 -6.06 -4.23
C ARG A 75 -11.64 -6.36 -3.02
N GLY A 76 -12.84 -6.85 -3.28
CA GLY A 76 -13.79 -7.17 -2.24
C GLY A 76 -15.06 -7.79 -2.80
N TYR A 77 -16.07 -7.87 -1.95
CA TYR A 77 -17.39 -8.42 -2.31
C TYR A 77 -18.51 -7.59 -1.68
N ASP A 78 -19.73 -7.74 -2.20
CA ASP A 78 -20.93 -7.19 -1.55
C ASP A 78 -21.23 -7.97 -0.28
N LYS A 79 -21.31 -7.29 0.87
CA LYS A 79 -21.66 -7.90 2.16
C LYS A 79 -22.94 -8.75 2.11
N ASN A 80 -23.90 -8.38 1.26
CA ASN A 80 -25.16 -9.10 1.08
C ASN A 80 -25.03 -10.32 0.16
N ASP A 81 -24.03 -10.35 -0.73
CA ASP A 81 -23.72 -11.47 -1.61
C ASP A 81 -22.21 -11.64 -1.82
N LYS A 82 -21.62 -12.58 -1.10
CA LYS A 82 -20.17 -12.87 -1.17
C LYS A 82 -19.72 -13.41 -2.53
N GLN A 83 -20.62 -13.88 -3.39
CA GLN A 83 -20.29 -14.32 -4.74
C GLN A 83 -20.13 -13.13 -5.70
N ASN A 84 -20.77 -12.00 -5.38
CA ASN A 84 -20.69 -10.77 -6.15
C ASN A 84 -19.40 -10.01 -5.78
N LYS A 85 -18.32 -10.33 -6.49
CA LYS A 85 -16.98 -9.77 -6.28
C LYS A 85 -16.73 -8.59 -7.20
N PHE A 86 -15.96 -7.63 -6.71
CA PHE A 86 -15.61 -6.43 -7.44
C PHE A 86 -14.15 -6.05 -7.23
N TYR A 87 -13.62 -5.35 -8.23
CA TYR A 87 -12.42 -4.55 -8.10
C TYR A 87 -12.74 -3.07 -8.23
N VAL A 88 -11.93 -2.25 -7.58
CA VAL A 88 -11.95 -0.79 -7.67
C VAL A 88 -10.51 -0.33 -7.85
N ASP A 89 -10.23 0.31 -8.98
CA ASP A 89 -8.92 0.88 -9.28
C ASP A 89 -8.86 2.33 -8.78
N ILE A 90 -7.94 2.57 -7.85
CA ILE A 90 -7.72 3.85 -7.20
C ILE A 90 -6.45 4.50 -7.75
N ASN A 91 -6.53 5.78 -8.08
CA ASN A 91 -5.38 6.58 -8.50
C ASN A 91 -4.82 7.39 -7.31
N LYS A 92 -3.70 6.94 -6.76
CA LYS A 92 -2.97 7.60 -5.66
C LYS A 92 -2.52 9.01 -6.05
N ILE A 93 -2.04 9.20 -7.28
CA ILE A 93 -1.52 10.49 -7.77
C ILE A 93 -2.64 11.54 -7.81
N GLN A 94 -3.86 11.10 -8.12
CA GLN A 94 -5.05 11.95 -8.13
C GLN A 94 -5.78 11.98 -6.78
N ASN A 95 -5.02 11.94 -5.67
CA ASN A 95 -5.56 11.97 -4.31
C ASN A 95 -6.59 10.85 -4.04
N TYR A 96 -6.24 9.62 -4.41
CA TYR A 96 -7.04 8.41 -4.16
C TYR A 96 -8.43 8.43 -4.81
N LYS A 97 -8.58 9.11 -5.95
CA LYS A 97 -9.82 9.06 -6.73
C LYS A 97 -10.02 7.69 -7.36
N VAL A 98 -11.27 7.26 -7.44
CA VAL A 98 -11.65 6.07 -8.22
C VAL A 98 -11.45 6.38 -9.69
N LYS A 99 -10.65 5.54 -10.37
CA LYS A 99 -10.40 5.61 -11.80
C LYS A 99 -11.41 4.77 -12.57
N THR A 100 -11.66 3.56 -12.08
CA THR A 100 -12.63 2.61 -12.62
C THR A 100 -12.98 1.58 -11.55
N TRP A 101 -14.07 0.84 -11.77
CA TRP A 101 -14.47 -0.30 -10.97
C TRP A 101 -15.21 -1.31 -11.85
N GLY A 102 -15.32 -2.54 -11.40
CA GLY A 102 -16.02 -3.58 -12.16
C GLY A 102 -16.18 -4.86 -11.37
N LYS A 103 -16.89 -5.82 -11.96
CA LYS A 103 -16.97 -7.19 -11.42
C LYS A 103 -15.67 -7.94 -11.68
N ASP A 104 -15.26 -8.72 -10.69
CA ASP A 104 -14.11 -9.63 -10.75
C ASP A 104 -14.47 -10.99 -11.39
#